data_AF-A0A825SM14-F1
#
_entry.id   AF-A0A825SM14-F1
#
_cell.length_a   1.000
_cell.length_b   1.000
_cell.length_c   1.000
_cell.angle_alpha   90.00
_cell.angle_beta   90.00
_cell.angle_gamma   90.00
#
_symmetry.space_group_name_H-M   'P 1'
#
loop_
_entity.id
_entity.type
_entity.pdbx_description
1 polymer ?
#
loop_
_entity_poly.entity_id
_entity_poly.type
_entity_poly.pdbx_seq_one_letter_code
_entity_poly.pdbx_strand_id
1 'polypeptide(L)'
;MKILFSPSEGKGKINTHTCLNEKSFMISKLYDKRLEVIAKYKNYIKECNENVLEKFFGIKDKDELYDLSQDILKKDTTKAIQRYNGVAFEYLDYESLDEISKKYIDENVLIFSNLFGPILAKDLIPYYKLKQGEKIKNFNIEKFYKENFSSELDNFLENELIIDLRAKFYEKFYTIKQPFV
;
A
#
# COMPACT_ATOMS: atom_id res chain seq x y z
N MET A 1 -18.59 2.75 -9.55
CA MET A 1 -18.42 3.10 -8.12
C MET A 1 -17.01 2.74 -7.70
N LYS A 2 -16.36 3.57 -6.89
CA LYS A 2 -15.02 3.33 -6.33
C LYS A 2 -15.09 3.36 -4.81
N ILE A 3 -14.35 2.45 -4.18
CA ILE A 3 -14.36 2.26 -2.73
C ILE A 3 -12.94 2.51 -2.23
N LEU A 4 -12.78 3.43 -1.28
CA LEU A 4 -11.47 3.82 -0.76
C LEU A 4 -11.26 3.18 0.61
N PHE A 5 -10.17 2.44 0.77
CA PHE A 5 -9.83 1.66 1.96
C PHE A 5 -8.57 2.18 2.65
N SER A 6 -8.57 2.10 3.98
CA SER A 6 -7.32 2.06 4.73
C SER A 6 -6.62 0.71 4.57
N PRO A 7 -5.28 0.67 4.58
CA PRO A 7 -4.53 -0.56 4.67
C PRO A 7 -4.67 -1.17 6.07
N SER A 8 -4.23 -2.41 6.22
CA SER A 8 -4.02 -3.03 7.53
C SER A 8 -2.54 -2.97 7.95
N GLU A 9 -2.29 -2.83 9.24
CA GLU A 9 -0.96 -3.07 9.82
C GLU A 9 -0.56 -4.54 9.65
N GLY A 10 -1.50 -5.45 9.91
CA GLY A 10 -1.35 -6.87 9.66
C GLY A 10 -1.24 -7.16 8.17
N LYS A 11 -0.28 -8.03 7.81
CA LYS A 11 -0.08 -8.50 6.44
C LYS A 11 0.19 -10.00 6.40
N GLY A 12 -0.46 -10.69 5.47
CA GLY A 12 -0.15 -12.09 5.13
C GLY A 12 1.21 -12.20 4.46
N LYS A 13 1.86 -13.37 4.58
CA LYS A 13 3.18 -13.66 3.98
C LYS A 13 3.11 -14.44 2.66
N ILE A 14 1.91 -14.77 2.20
CA ILE A 14 1.71 -15.47 0.92
C ILE A 14 2.24 -14.60 -0.23
N ASN A 15 2.97 -15.23 -1.15
CA ASN A 15 3.43 -14.64 -2.39
C ASN A 15 2.95 -15.52 -3.55
N THR A 16 2.39 -14.90 -4.59
CA THR A 16 1.79 -15.60 -5.73
C THR A 16 2.33 -15.12 -7.06
N HIS A 17 3.08 -14.01 -7.07
CA HIS A 17 3.62 -13.37 -8.26
C HIS A 17 5.07 -12.97 -8.03
N THR A 18 5.79 -12.73 -9.13
CA THR A 18 7.19 -12.32 -9.09
C THR A 18 7.38 -10.91 -8.53
N CYS A 19 8.64 -10.47 -8.45
CA CYS A 19 9.00 -9.16 -7.94
C CYS A 19 8.37 -7.98 -8.69
N LEU A 20 8.38 -6.83 -8.01
CA LEU A 20 7.83 -5.57 -8.50
C LEU A 20 8.38 -5.16 -9.87
N ASN A 21 7.49 -4.69 -10.73
CA ASN A 21 7.77 -4.08 -12.02
C ASN A 21 6.71 -3.01 -12.35
N GLU A 22 6.86 -2.28 -13.45
CA GLU A 22 5.91 -1.19 -13.78
C GLU A 22 4.44 -1.66 -13.93
N LYS A 23 4.21 -2.93 -14.25
CA LYS A 23 2.87 -3.53 -14.42
C LYS A 23 2.26 -3.99 -13.11
N SER A 24 3.00 -3.89 -12.00
CA SER A 24 2.50 -4.23 -10.67
C SER A 24 1.45 -3.25 -10.16
N PHE A 25 1.36 -2.05 -10.76
CA PHE A 25 0.46 -0.99 -10.32
C PHE A 25 -0.42 -0.48 -11.45
N MET A 26 -1.66 -0.11 -11.12
CA MET A 26 -2.62 0.47 -12.07
C MET A 26 -2.09 1.73 -12.77
N ILE A 27 -1.51 2.66 -12.00
CA ILE A 27 -0.94 3.90 -12.54
C ILE A 27 0.56 3.67 -12.83
N SER A 28 0.84 2.93 -13.90
CA SER A 28 2.22 2.54 -14.29
C SER A 28 3.14 3.73 -14.55
N LYS A 29 2.61 4.83 -15.10
CA LYS A 29 3.38 6.07 -15.34
C LYS A 29 3.91 6.76 -14.06
N LEU A 30 3.38 6.40 -12.89
CA LEU A 30 3.87 6.89 -11.59
C LEU A 30 4.75 5.84 -10.88
N TYR A 31 5.18 4.78 -11.57
CA TYR A 31 6.04 3.77 -11.00
C TYR A 31 7.37 4.34 -10.51
N ASP A 32 8.00 5.24 -11.27
CA ASP A 32 9.25 5.90 -10.87
C ASP A 32 9.08 6.70 -9.56
N LYS A 33 7.92 7.31 -9.34
CA LYS A 33 7.61 8.00 -8.08
C LYS A 33 7.53 7.02 -6.91
N ARG A 34 7.03 5.80 -7.12
CA ARG A 34 7.09 4.74 -6.11
C ARG A 34 8.53 4.27 -5.87
N LEU A 35 9.35 4.16 -6.92
CA LEU A 35 10.77 3.82 -6.78
C LEU A 35 11.54 4.86 -5.95
N GLU A 36 11.23 6.16 -6.07
CA GLU A 36 11.82 7.20 -5.20
C GLU A 36 11.53 6.95 -3.72
N VAL A 37 10.28 6.58 -3.38
CA VAL A 37 9.87 6.26 -2.01
C VAL A 37 10.53 4.98 -1.51
N ILE A 38 10.53 3.93 -2.33
CA ILE A 38 11.15 2.64 -2.02
C ILE A 38 12.66 2.81 -1.80
N ALA A 39 13.34 3.65 -2.60
CA ALA A 39 14.75 3.95 -2.41
C ALA A 39 15.01 4.60 -1.04
N LYS A 40 14.18 5.56 -0.61
CA LYS A 40 14.29 6.19 0.72
C LYS A 40 14.08 5.17 1.84
N TYR A 41 13.07 4.32 1.72
CA TYR A 41 12.79 3.25 2.67
C TYR A 41 13.96 2.26 2.79
N LYS A 42 14.45 1.74 1.67
CA LYS A 42 15.61 0.82 1.62
C LYS A 42 16.87 1.45 2.20
N ASN A 43 17.17 2.71 1.84
CA ASN A 43 18.36 3.39 2.33
C ASN A 43 18.29 3.61 3.84
N TYR A 44 17.12 4.01 4.36
CA TYR A 44 16.93 4.14 5.80
C TYR A 44 17.17 2.82 6.54
N ILE A 45 16.62 1.71 6.02
CA ILE A 45 16.83 0.38 6.59
C ILE A 45 18.31 0.02 6.64
N LYS A 46 19.04 0.24 5.54
CA LYS A 46 20.48 -0.09 5.44
C LYS A 46 21.36 0.72 6.41
N GLU A 47 20.95 1.92 6.78
CA GLU A 47 21.69 2.79 7.69
C GLU A 47 21.39 2.48 9.17
N CYS A 48 20.29 1.79 9.47
CA CYS A 48 19.85 1.52 10.83
C CYS A 48 20.48 0.25 11.39
N ASN A 49 20.78 0.26 12.69
CA ASN A 49 21.14 -0.96 13.42
C ASN A 49 19.87 -1.72 13.88
N GLU A 50 20.08 -2.94 14.37
CA GLU A 50 19.02 -3.86 14.84
C GLU A 50 18.02 -3.18 15.78
N ASN A 51 18.50 -2.51 16.84
CA ASN A 51 17.66 -1.83 17.83
C ASN A 51 16.76 -0.74 17.24
N VAL A 52 17.24 -0.04 16.21
CA VAL A 52 16.44 0.99 15.50
C VAL A 52 15.41 0.32 14.61
N LEU A 53 15.78 -0.74 13.89
CA LEU A 53 14.88 -1.49 13.02
C LEU A 53 13.76 -2.19 13.79
N GLU A 54 14.05 -2.74 14.98
CA GLU A 54 13.02 -3.31 15.87
C GLU A 54 11.93 -2.31 16.20
N LYS A 55 12.31 -1.06 16.54
CA LYS A 55 11.37 0.02 16.84
C LYS A 55 10.59 0.46 15.61
N PHE A 56 11.32 0.67 14.51
CA PHE A 56 10.76 1.12 13.23
C PHE A 56 9.70 0.15 12.68
N PHE A 57 9.98 -1.15 12.69
CA PHE A 57 9.01 -2.17 12.27
C PHE A 57 8.04 -2.59 13.37
N GLY A 58 8.37 -2.34 14.65
CA GLY A 58 7.57 -2.78 15.79
C GLY A 58 7.61 -4.28 16.04
N ILE A 59 8.75 -4.93 15.77
CA ILE A 59 8.94 -6.36 15.98
C ILE A 59 10.26 -6.64 16.69
N LYS A 60 10.33 -7.80 17.36
CA LYS A 60 11.54 -8.32 17.99
C LYS A 60 11.99 -9.67 17.41
N ASP A 61 11.20 -10.22 16.48
CA ASP A 61 11.52 -11.46 15.81
C ASP A 61 12.69 -11.21 14.85
N LYS A 62 13.81 -11.89 15.10
CA LYS A 62 15.08 -11.63 14.37
C LYS A 62 15.03 -12.12 12.93
N ASP A 63 14.35 -13.21 12.66
CA ASP A 63 14.24 -13.77 11.31
C ASP A 63 13.36 -12.87 10.44
N GLU A 64 12.26 -12.36 10.99
CA GLU A 64 11.41 -11.38 10.33
C GLU A 64 12.12 -10.04 10.15
N LEU A 65 12.89 -9.59 11.15
CA LEU A 65 13.71 -8.38 11.05
C LEU A 65 14.73 -8.50 9.92
N TYR A 66 15.42 -9.64 9.85
CA TYR A 66 16.37 -9.95 8.78
C TYR A 66 15.67 -9.97 7.41
N ASP A 67 14.52 -10.65 7.28
CA ASP A 67 13.75 -10.65 6.04
C ASP A 67 13.35 -9.22 5.62
N LEU A 68 12.79 -8.42 6.52
CA LEU A 68 12.38 -7.03 6.25
C LEU A 68 13.56 -6.13 5.90
N SER A 69 14.77 -6.46 6.34
CA SER A 69 15.99 -5.74 5.98
C SER A 69 16.49 -6.02 4.55
N GLN A 70 16.03 -7.11 3.94
CA GLN A 70 16.40 -7.47 2.58
C GLN A 70 15.80 -6.53 1.54
N ASP A 71 16.36 -6.56 0.33
CA ASP A 71 15.89 -5.71 -0.76
C ASP A 71 14.45 -6.02 -1.15
N ILE A 72 13.52 -5.13 -0.78
CA ILE A 72 12.09 -5.22 -1.09
C ILE A 72 11.80 -5.35 -2.59
N LEU A 73 12.67 -4.86 -3.47
CA LEU A 73 12.50 -5.00 -4.94
C LEU A 73 12.83 -6.41 -5.44
N LYS A 74 13.49 -7.24 -4.63
CA LYS A 74 13.76 -8.65 -4.95
C LYS A 74 12.72 -9.60 -4.35
N LYS A 75 11.80 -9.09 -3.54
CA LYS A 75 10.76 -9.89 -2.91
C LYS A 75 9.63 -10.16 -3.89
N ASP A 76 9.13 -11.38 -3.85
CA ASP A 76 7.90 -11.77 -4.54
C ASP A 76 6.69 -11.04 -3.96
N THR A 77 5.62 -11.00 -4.74
CA THR A 77 4.46 -10.15 -4.52
C THR A 77 3.16 -10.95 -4.47
N THR A 78 2.10 -10.30 -4.00
CA THR A 78 0.72 -10.80 -4.08
C THR A 78 -0.23 -9.61 -4.21
N LYS A 79 -1.49 -9.83 -4.57
CA LYS A 79 -2.49 -8.75 -4.68
C LYS A 79 -2.60 -8.01 -3.35
N ALA A 80 -2.73 -6.69 -3.39
CA ALA A 80 -2.88 -5.87 -2.19
C ALA A 80 -4.02 -6.34 -1.28
N ILE A 81 -5.15 -6.75 -1.87
CA ILE A 81 -6.32 -7.26 -1.13
C ILE A 81 -6.02 -8.56 -0.36
N GLN A 82 -5.12 -9.40 -0.87
CA GLN A 82 -4.68 -10.63 -0.23
C GLN A 82 -3.48 -10.38 0.72
N ARG A 83 -2.76 -9.27 0.54
CA ARG A 83 -1.64 -8.89 1.39
C ARG A 83 -2.10 -8.41 2.76
N TYR A 84 -3.16 -7.62 2.84
CA TYR A 84 -3.63 -7.05 4.11
C TYR A 84 -4.63 -7.99 4.81
N ASN A 85 -4.48 -8.21 6.12
CA ASN A 85 -5.29 -9.18 6.88
C ASN A 85 -5.86 -8.58 8.19
N GLY A 86 -6.36 -7.35 8.16
CA GLY A 86 -7.05 -6.74 9.30
C GLY A 86 -8.56 -6.95 9.27
N VAL A 87 -9.26 -6.54 10.33
CA VAL A 87 -10.71 -6.73 10.51
C VAL A 87 -11.54 -6.40 9.25
N ALA A 88 -11.31 -5.25 8.61
CA ALA A 88 -12.04 -4.89 7.39
C ALA A 88 -11.80 -5.86 6.21
N PHE A 89 -10.60 -6.42 6.10
CA PHE A 89 -10.22 -7.40 5.08
C PHE A 89 -10.75 -8.80 5.43
N GLU A 90 -10.79 -9.15 6.71
CA GLU A 90 -11.41 -10.39 7.20
C GLU A 90 -12.92 -10.39 6.91
N TYR A 91 -13.62 -9.29 7.19
CA TYR A 91 -15.06 -9.18 6.87
C TYR A 91 -15.35 -9.09 5.37
N LEU A 92 -14.42 -8.56 4.57
CA LEU A 92 -14.53 -8.61 3.11
C LEU A 92 -14.42 -10.05 2.59
N ASP A 93 -13.69 -10.91 3.30
CA ASP A 93 -13.48 -12.33 3.02
C ASP A 93 -13.26 -12.62 1.53
N TYR A 94 -12.28 -11.93 0.93
CA TYR A 94 -12.04 -11.92 -0.51
C TYR A 94 -11.93 -13.32 -1.12
N GLU A 95 -11.36 -14.28 -0.40
CA GLU A 95 -11.16 -15.64 -0.91
C GLU A 95 -12.48 -16.41 -1.10
N SER A 96 -13.48 -16.13 -0.27
CA SER A 96 -14.81 -16.75 -0.33
C SER A 96 -15.67 -16.25 -1.50
N LEU A 97 -15.32 -15.10 -2.08
CA LEU A 97 -16.08 -14.46 -3.14
C LEU A 97 -15.98 -15.23 -4.46
N ASP A 98 -17.04 -15.15 -5.28
CA ASP A 98 -17.00 -15.62 -6.67
C ASP A 98 -16.11 -14.75 -7.56
N GLU A 99 -15.77 -15.26 -8.74
CA GLU A 99 -14.84 -14.58 -9.66
C GLU A 99 -15.34 -13.21 -10.16
N ILE A 100 -16.65 -13.03 -10.28
CA ILE A 100 -17.25 -11.76 -10.71
C ILE A 100 -17.03 -10.72 -9.61
N SER A 101 -17.27 -11.10 -8.37
CA SER A 101 -17.10 -10.28 -7.17
C SER A 101 -15.62 -9.97 -6.92
N LYS A 102 -14.71 -10.95 -7.07
CA LYS A 102 -13.26 -10.74 -7.00
C LYS A 102 -12.79 -9.73 -8.05
N LYS A 103 -13.24 -9.88 -9.31
CA LYS A 103 -12.92 -8.93 -10.38
C LYS A 103 -13.46 -7.52 -10.07
N TYR A 104 -14.66 -7.43 -9.51
CA TYR A 104 -15.21 -6.14 -9.10
C TYR A 104 -14.33 -5.46 -8.04
N ILE A 105 -13.93 -6.18 -7.00
CA ILE A 105 -13.04 -5.66 -5.96
C ILE A 105 -11.70 -5.23 -6.55
N ASP A 106 -11.10 -6.09 -7.37
CA ASP A 106 -9.82 -5.86 -8.05
C ASP A 106 -9.77 -4.53 -8.84
N GLU A 107 -10.89 -4.13 -9.45
CA GLU A 107 -10.99 -2.95 -10.31
C GLU A 107 -11.52 -1.69 -9.60
N ASN A 108 -12.15 -1.84 -8.44
CA ASN A 108 -12.92 -0.75 -7.81
C ASN A 108 -12.51 -0.41 -6.37
N VAL A 109 -11.72 -1.26 -5.70
CA VAL A 109 -11.20 -0.96 -4.35
C VAL A 109 -9.81 -0.36 -4.43
N LEU A 110 -9.66 0.86 -3.91
CA LEU A 110 -8.39 1.59 -3.80
C LEU A 110 -7.92 1.60 -2.34
N ILE A 111 -6.75 1.04 -2.07
CA ILE A 111 -6.15 0.92 -0.73
C ILE A 111 -5.02 1.96 -0.61
N PHE A 112 -5.02 2.73 0.48
CA PHE A 112 -4.00 3.76 0.73
C PHE A 112 -2.82 3.22 1.53
N SER A 113 -1.97 2.43 0.89
CA SER A 113 -0.78 1.82 1.49
C SER A 113 0.16 2.86 2.11
N ASN A 114 0.61 2.59 3.34
CA ASN A 114 1.60 3.44 4.02
C ASN A 114 2.91 3.60 3.21
N LEU A 115 3.35 2.55 2.50
CA LEU A 115 4.61 2.58 1.75
C LEU A 115 4.41 2.83 0.25
N PHE A 116 3.39 2.23 -0.35
CA PHE A 116 3.17 2.28 -1.81
C PHE A 116 2.19 3.36 -2.26
N GLY A 117 1.60 4.10 -1.30
CA GLY A 117 0.60 5.11 -1.55
C GLY A 117 -0.72 4.50 -2.05
N PRO A 118 -1.50 5.21 -2.88
CA PRO A 118 -2.74 4.69 -3.43
C PRO A 118 -2.45 3.53 -4.41
N ILE A 119 -3.06 2.37 -4.17
CA ILE A 119 -2.93 1.14 -4.98
C ILE A 119 -4.28 0.45 -5.11
N LEU A 120 -4.56 -0.21 -6.24
CA LEU A 120 -5.77 -1.02 -6.36
C LEU A 120 -5.66 -2.32 -5.56
N ALA A 121 -6.79 -2.92 -5.21
CA ALA A 121 -6.89 -4.24 -4.61
C ALA A 121 -6.08 -5.31 -5.36
N LYS A 122 -6.05 -5.24 -6.70
CA LYS A 122 -5.30 -6.17 -7.56
C LYS A 122 -3.81 -5.85 -7.70
N ASP A 123 -3.36 -4.65 -7.33
CA ASP A 123 -1.98 -4.26 -7.50
C ASP A 123 -1.07 -5.18 -6.67
N LEU A 124 0.08 -5.54 -7.23
CA LEU A 124 0.97 -6.53 -6.67
C LEU A 124 1.97 -5.87 -5.73
N ILE A 125 2.00 -6.27 -4.46
CA ILE A 125 2.91 -5.73 -3.46
C ILE A 125 3.64 -6.81 -2.67
N PRO A 126 4.94 -6.61 -2.36
CA PRO A 126 5.70 -7.52 -1.53
C PRO A 126 5.33 -7.36 -0.05
N TYR A 127 5.82 -8.29 0.78
CA TYR A 127 5.75 -8.14 2.22
C TYR A 127 6.64 -6.99 2.70
N TYR A 128 6.08 -6.09 3.52
CA TYR A 128 6.79 -4.93 4.07
C TYR A 128 6.18 -4.51 5.41
N LYS A 129 6.93 -3.75 6.21
CA LYS A 129 6.40 -3.05 7.40
C LYS A 129 6.74 -1.57 7.35
N LEU A 130 5.70 -0.75 7.50
CA LEU A 130 5.77 0.69 7.74
C LEU A 130 4.45 1.08 8.41
N LYS A 131 4.51 1.47 9.68
CA LYS A 131 3.31 1.81 10.46
C LYS A 131 2.71 3.11 9.97
N GLN A 132 1.42 3.30 10.25
CA GLN A 132 0.75 4.56 10.01
C GLN A 132 1.51 5.73 10.66
N GLY A 133 1.89 6.73 9.85
CA GLY A 133 2.59 7.93 10.32
C GLY A 133 4.05 7.72 10.72
N GLU A 134 4.61 6.52 10.53
CA GLU A 134 6.02 6.25 10.76
C GLU A 134 6.88 7.05 9.76
N LYS A 135 7.92 7.70 10.27
CA LYS A 135 8.72 8.64 9.46
C LYS A 135 9.99 7.97 8.94
N ILE A 136 10.31 8.24 7.68
CA ILE A 136 11.60 7.87 7.08
C ILE A 136 12.49 9.12 7.12
N LYS A 137 13.22 9.30 8.24
CA LYS A 137 13.97 10.54 8.54
C LYS A 137 13.05 11.77 8.45
N ASN A 138 13.40 12.74 7.60
CA ASN A 138 12.64 13.97 7.36
C ASN A 138 11.70 13.87 6.15
N PHE A 139 11.52 12.67 5.56
CA PHE A 139 10.66 12.48 4.42
C PHE A 139 9.20 12.34 4.84
N ASN A 140 8.34 13.20 4.28
CA ASN A 140 6.90 13.14 4.46
C ASN A 140 6.28 12.38 3.28
N ILE A 141 6.02 11.10 3.49
CA ILE A 141 5.53 10.17 2.47
C ILE A 141 4.10 10.53 2.03
N GLU A 142 3.27 10.97 2.98
CA GLU A 142 1.87 11.32 2.74
C GLU A 142 1.77 12.52 1.80
N LYS A 143 2.54 13.58 2.09
CA LYS A 143 2.65 14.77 1.26
C LYS A 143 3.19 14.44 -0.13
N PHE A 144 4.23 13.60 -0.21
CA PHE A 144 4.79 13.18 -1.49
C PHE A 144 3.75 12.51 -2.38
N TYR A 145 2.99 11.56 -1.84
CA TYR A 145 1.92 10.90 -2.60
C TYR A 145 0.81 11.88 -2.96
N LYS A 146 0.41 12.77 -2.05
CA LYS A 146 -0.60 13.79 -2.34
C LYS A 146 -0.20 14.69 -3.50
N GLU A 147 1.02 15.19 -3.52
CA GLU A 147 1.49 16.10 -4.57
C GLU A 147 1.66 15.40 -5.93
N ASN A 148 2.10 14.14 -5.94
CA ASN A 148 2.43 13.44 -7.20
C ASN A 148 1.29 12.59 -7.77
N PHE A 149 0.29 12.18 -6.96
CA PHE A 149 -0.74 11.22 -7.38
C PHE A 149 -2.14 11.83 -7.46
N SER A 150 -2.40 12.97 -6.82
CA SER A 150 -3.77 13.51 -6.74
C SER A 150 -4.41 13.74 -8.11
N SER A 151 -3.65 14.23 -9.11
CA SER A 151 -4.22 14.47 -10.45
C SER A 151 -4.67 13.17 -11.13
N GLU A 152 -3.92 12.07 -10.94
CA GLU A 152 -4.29 10.78 -11.51
C GLU A 152 -5.45 10.13 -10.76
N LEU A 153 -5.52 10.33 -9.45
CA LEU A 153 -6.66 9.90 -8.65
C LEU A 153 -7.92 10.69 -9.00
N ASP A 154 -7.82 12.00 -9.19
CA ASP A 154 -8.94 12.84 -9.63
C ASP A 154 -9.49 12.32 -10.97
N ASN A 155 -8.62 12.03 -11.94
CA ASN A 155 -9.03 11.44 -13.23
C ASN A 155 -9.63 10.03 -13.08
N PHE A 156 -9.04 9.18 -12.24
CA PHE A 156 -9.53 7.82 -12.03
C PHE A 156 -10.89 7.77 -11.33
N LEU A 157 -11.19 8.77 -10.51
CA LEU A 157 -12.44 8.88 -9.76
C LEU A 157 -13.48 9.74 -10.50
N GLU A 158 -13.13 10.34 -11.64
CA GLU A 158 -14.03 11.24 -12.37
C GLU A 158 -15.35 10.55 -12.71
N ASN A 159 -16.48 11.20 -12.39
CA ASN A 159 -17.84 10.69 -12.61
C ASN A 159 -18.18 9.37 -11.89
N GLU A 160 -17.38 8.95 -10.92
CA GLU A 160 -17.64 7.76 -10.11
C GLU A 160 -18.36 8.11 -8.80
N LEU A 161 -19.33 7.27 -8.41
CA LEU A 161 -19.78 7.24 -7.01
C LEU A 161 -18.61 6.79 -6.13
N ILE A 162 -18.24 7.60 -5.13
CA ILE A 162 -17.17 7.28 -4.17
C ILE A 162 -17.78 6.88 -2.84
N ILE A 163 -17.31 5.76 -2.28
CA ILE A 163 -17.48 5.40 -0.87
C ILE A 163 -16.10 5.51 -0.19
N ASP A 164 -15.96 6.44 0.76
CA ASP A 164 -14.72 6.65 1.51
C ASP A 164 -14.77 5.94 2.88
N LEU A 165 -14.16 4.76 2.93
CA LEU A 165 -14.02 3.96 4.15
C LEU A 165 -12.63 4.12 4.78
N ARG A 166 -11.86 5.14 4.38
CA ARG A 166 -10.56 5.39 4.96
C ARG A 166 -10.69 6.02 6.33
N ALA A 167 -9.76 5.67 7.22
CA ALA A 167 -9.48 6.49 8.39
C ALA A 167 -9.02 7.89 7.96
N LYS A 168 -9.45 8.92 8.70
CA LYS A 168 -9.14 10.34 8.48
C LYS A 168 -7.65 10.64 8.22
N PHE A 169 -6.76 9.84 8.79
CA PHE A 169 -5.32 9.93 8.53
C PHE A 169 -4.97 9.93 7.03
N TYR A 170 -5.64 9.12 6.23
CA TYR A 170 -5.32 8.92 4.81
C TYR A 170 -5.81 10.06 3.90
N GLU A 171 -6.57 11.03 4.40
CA GLU A 171 -6.83 12.31 3.71
C GLU A 171 -5.52 13.08 3.45
N LYS A 172 -4.46 12.77 4.21
CA LYS A 172 -3.12 13.31 3.98
C LYS A 172 -2.46 12.78 2.70
N PHE A 173 -2.87 11.62 2.20
CA PHE A 173 -2.38 11.06 0.94
C PHE A 173 -3.20 11.56 -0.26
N TYR A 174 -4.49 11.82 -0.07
CA TYR A 174 -5.38 12.30 -1.13
C TYR A 174 -6.65 12.89 -0.53
N THR A 175 -7.02 14.08 -0.99
CA THR A 175 -8.27 14.76 -0.63
C THR A 175 -9.23 14.64 -1.81
N ILE A 176 -10.38 14.00 -1.58
CA ILE A 176 -11.45 13.87 -2.57
C ILE A 176 -12.02 15.27 -2.85
N LYS A 177 -12.23 15.60 -4.14
CA LYS A 177 -12.71 16.92 -4.58
C LYS A 177 -14.14 16.92 -5.10
N GLN A 178 -14.83 15.79 -5.02
CA GLN A 178 -16.20 15.60 -5.48
C GLN A 178 -17.05 14.96 -4.37
N PRO A 179 -18.40 14.94 -4.49
CA PRO A 179 -19.25 14.30 -3.49
C PRO A 179 -18.88 12.83 -3.28
N PHE A 180 -18.87 12.39 -2.02
CA PHE A 180 -18.63 11.01 -1.62
C PHE A 180 -19.50 10.64 -0.42
N VAL A 181 -19.66 9.34 -0.19
CA VAL A 181 -20.33 8.74 0.96
C VAL A 181 -19.30 8.25 1.95
#